data_AF-A0A973TVC4-F1
#
_entry.id   AF-A0A973TVC4-F1
#
_cell.length_a   1.000
_cell.length_b   1.000
_cell.length_c   1.000
_cell.angle_alpha   90.00
_cell.angle_beta   90.00
_cell.angle_gamma   90.00
#
_symmetry.space_group_name_H-M   'P 1'
#
loop_
_entity.id
_entity.type
_entity.pdbx_description
1 polymer ?
#
loop_
_entity_poly.entity_id
_entity_poly.type
_entity_poly.pdbx_seq_one_letter_code
_entity_poly.pdbx_strand_id
1 'polypeptide(L)'
;VDAARLLLDRAAADADRGVCGEHDVARLARDHALAADLLASTVAGLFRLTGTSAHDREAPLQRFWRDVTTAAGHAVLRFEPAARAYARLVVEGCR
;
A
#
# COMPACT_ATOMS: atom_id res chain seq x y z
N VAL A 1 5.56 -7.99 4.59
CA VAL A 1 6.43 -7.17 3.71
C VAL A 1 6.49 -7.78 2.31
N ASP A 2 6.76 -9.06 2.17
CA ASP A 2 6.93 -9.72 0.86
C ASP A 2 5.72 -9.56 -0.07
N ALA A 3 4.50 -9.70 0.45
CA ALA A 3 3.29 -9.45 -0.34
C ALA A 3 3.23 -8.01 -0.90
N ALA A 4 3.58 -7.00 -0.09
CA ALA A 4 3.62 -5.61 -0.55
C ALA A 4 4.69 -5.42 -1.63
N ARG A 5 5.86 -6.06 -1.47
CA ARG A 5 6.90 -6.06 -2.49
C ARG A 5 6.42 -6.67 -3.80
N LEU A 6 5.78 -7.84 -3.77
CA LEU A 6 5.27 -8.50 -4.98
C LEU A 6 4.24 -7.64 -5.73
N LEU A 7 3.39 -6.90 -5.00
CA LEU A 7 2.44 -5.96 -5.59
C LEU A 7 3.15 -4.80 -6.28
N LEU A 8 4.14 -4.19 -5.61
CA LEU A 8 4.89 -3.05 -6.13
C LEU A 8 5.81 -3.43 -7.29
N ASP A 9 6.52 -4.55 -7.20
CA ASP A 9 7.40 -5.06 -8.26
C ASP A 9 6.58 -5.30 -9.55
N ARG A 10 5.37 -5.86 -9.42
CA ARG A 10 4.44 -6.02 -10.54
C ARG A 10 3.98 -4.68 -11.10
N ALA A 11 3.54 -3.76 -10.25
CA ALA A 11 3.02 -2.47 -10.67
C ALA A 11 4.10 -1.63 -11.38
N ALA A 12 5.34 -1.67 -10.89
CA ALA A 12 6.50 -1.05 -11.53
C ALA A 12 6.76 -1.68 -12.90
N ALA A 13 6.78 -3.02 -12.99
CA ALA A 13 7.00 -3.70 -14.25
C ALA A 13 5.89 -3.44 -15.30
N ASP A 14 4.63 -3.31 -14.87
CA ASP A 14 3.51 -2.92 -15.73
C ASP A 14 3.67 -1.46 -16.23
N ALA A 15 4.06 -0.55 -15.33
CA ALA A 15 4.32 0.86 -15.68
C ALA A 15 5.50 1.01 -16.65
N ASP A 16 6.60 0.29 -16.43
CA ASP A 16 7.80 0.31 -17.28
C ASP A 16 7.51 -0.20 -18.71
N ARG A 17 6.55 -1.13 -18.84
CA ARG A 17 6.06 -1.60 -20.15
C ARG A 17 5.10 -0.64 -20.83
N GLY A 18 4.68 0.44 -20.17
CA GLY A 18 3.71 1.40 -20.69
C GLY A 18 2.28 0.87 -20.68
N VAL A 19 1.94 -0.05 -19.78
CA VAL A 19 0.56 -0.56 -19.65
C VAL A 19 -0.32 0.56 -19.07
N CYS A 20 -1.24 1.09 -19.90
CA CYS A 20 -2.02 2.29 -19.58
C CYS A 20 -3.54 2.13 -19.80
N GLY A 21 -4.05 0.90 -19.92
CA GLY A 21 -5.48 0.64 -20.02
C GLY A 21 -6.22 1.05 -18.74
N GLU A 22 -7.49 1.44 -18.84
CA GLU A 22 -8.29 1.86 -17.68
C GLU A 22 -8.32 0.78 -16.58
N HIS A 23 -8.49 -0.48 -16.98
CA HIS A 23 -8.44 -1.62 -16.07
C HIS A 23 -7.08 -1.76 -15.40
N ASP A 24 -5.99 -1.61 -16.15
CA ASP A 24 -4.64 -1.72 -15.65
C ASP A 24 -4.33 -0.60 -14.66
N VAL A 25 -4.65 0.64 -15.00
CA VAL A 25 -4.46 1.80 -14.12
C VAL A 25 -5.23 1.62 -12.81
N ALA A 26 -6.48 1.13 -12.86
CA ALA A 26 -7.26 0.86 -11.66
C ALA A 26 -6.66 -0.29 -10.82
N ARG A 27 -6.14 -1.33 -11.48
CA ARG A 27 -5.43 -2.43 -10.81
C ARG A 27 -4.16 -1.95 -10.12
N LEU A 28 -3.35 -1.14 -10.81
CA LEU A 28 -2.15 -0.53 -10.25
C LEU A 28 -2.52 0.32 -9.05
N ALA A 29 -3.49 1.23 -9.15
CA ALA A 29 -3.91 2.07 -8.02
C ALA A 29 -4.31 1.22 -6.79
N ARG A 30 -5.07 0.14 -7.01
CA ARG A 30 -5.44 -0.81 -5.95
C ARG A 30 -4.23 -1.52 -5.35
N ASP A 31 -3.27 -1.95 -6.17
CA ASP A 31 -2.05 -2.64 -5.73
C ASP A 31 -1.18 -1.73 -4.84
N HIS A 32 -0.96 -0.47 -5.24
CA HIS A 32 -0.20 0.51 -4.46
C HIS A 32 -0.88 0.81 -3.12
N ALA A 33 -2.20 1.02 -3.12
CA ALA A 33 -2.96 1.28 -1.90
C ALA A 33 -2.93 0.08 -0.94
N LEU A 34 -3.07 -1.15 -1.46
CA LEU A 34 -2.96 -2.37 -0.65
C LEU A 34 -1.54 -2.56 -0.10
N ALA A 35 -0.51 -2.29 -0.90
CA ALA A 35 0.87 -2.37 -0.44
C ALA A 35 1.13 -1.38 0.72
N ALA A 36 0.65 -0.14 0.62
CA ALA A 36 0.75 0.85 1.68
C ALA A 36 0.05 0.40 2.97
N ASP A 37 -1.18 -0.13 2.86
CA ASP A 37 -1.95 -0.62 4.00
C ASP A 37 -1.27 -1.82 4.71
N LEU A 38 -0.75 -2.78 3.93
CA LEU A 38 0.01 -3.91 4.44
C LEU A 38 1.27 -3.47 5.19
N LEU A 39 2.02 -2.51 4.64
CA LEU A 39 3.24 -1.98 5.26
C LEU A 39 2.92 -1.20 6.53
N ALA A 40 1.95 -0.30 6.50
CA ALA A 40 1.52 0.48 7.67
C ALA A 40 1.03 -0.45 8.79
N SER A 41 0.20 -1.44 8.47
CA SER A 41 -0.28 -2.44 9.44
C SER A 41 0.86 -3.28 10.03
N THR A 42 1.83 -3.68 9.21
CA THR A 42 3.01 -4.43 9.66
C THR A 42 3.84 -3.60 10.63
N VAL A 43 4.18 -2.36 10.28
CA VAL A 43 4.99 -1.48 11.13
C VAL A 43 4.25 -1.11 12.41
N ALA A 44 2.94 -0.84 12.35
CA ALA A 44 2.12 -0.63 13.53
C ALA A 44 2.11 -1.85 14.45
N GLY A 45 2.09 -3.07 13.89
CA GLY A 45 2.23 -4.31 14.64
C GLY A 45 3.58 -4.42 15.36
N LEU A 46 4.69 -4.20 14.63
CA LEU A 46 6.04 -4.20 15.22
C LEU A 46 6.19 -3.16 16.32
N PHE A 47 5.65 -1.95 16.10
CA PHE A 47 5.67 -0.86 17.07
C PHE A 47 4.95 -1.26 18.37
N ARG A 48 3.74 -1.85 18.26
CA ARG A 48 2.99 -2.36 19.42
C ARG A 48 3.72 -3.48 20.15
N LEU A 49 4.30 -4.44 19.42
CA LEU A 49 5.00 -5.60 20.01
C LEU A 49 6.27 -5.20 20.77
N THR A 50 6.95 -4.15 20.32
CA THR A 50 8.18 -3.65 20.95
C THR A 50 7.90 -2.94 22.28
N GLY A 51 6.68 -2.42 22.46
CA GLY A 51 6.26 -1.74 23.69
C GLY A 51 6.88 -0.36 23.84
N THR A 52 7.01 0.11 25.08
CA THR A 52 7.35 1.51 25.37
C THR A 52 8.73 1.93 24.89
N SER A 53 9.70 1.01 24.78
CA SER A 53 11.04 1.29 24.26
C SER A 53 11.04 1.74 22.80
N ALA A 54 10.01 1.39 22.03
CA ALA A 54 9.87 1.85 20.65
C ALA A 54 9.70 3.37 20.54
N HIS A 55 9.24 4.03 21.61
CA HIS A 55 9.03 5.49 21.65
C HIS A 55 10.30 6.29 21.92
N ASP A 56 11.41 5.63 22.29
CA ASP A 56 12.68 6.31 22.50
C ASP A 56 13.12 7.04 21.21
N ARG A 57 13.65 8.26 21.35
CA ARG A 57 14.06 9.06 20.18
C ARG A 57 15.22 8.42 19.43
N GLU A 58 16.08 7.69 20.14
CA GLU A 58 17.19 6.93 19.58
C GLU A 58 16.74 5.57 19.03
N ALA A 59 15.53 5.10 19.35
CA ALA A 59 14.98 3.90 18.74
C ALA A 59 14.61 4.19 17.27
N PRO A 60 15.13 3.44 16.29
CA PRO A 60 14.83 3.68 14.88
C PRO A 60 13.36 3.40 14.53
N LEU A 61 12.68 2.54 15.31
CA LEU A 61 11.34 2.07 15.02
C LEU A 61 10.27 3.17 15.06
N GLN A 62 10.35 4.15 15.97
CA GLN A 62 9.38 5.26 15.97
C GLN A 62 9.43 6.10 14.71
N ARG A 63 10.60 6.26 14.10
CA ARG A 63 10.74 6.99 12.86
C ARG A 63 10.01 6.25 11.73
N PHE A 64 10.29 4.97 11.55
CA PHE A 64 9.61 4.17 10.52
C PHE A 64 8.09 4.14 10.72
N TRP A 65 7.63 4.02 11.96
CA TRP A 65 6.21 4.05 12.28
C TRP A 65 5.54 5.38 11.92
N ARG A 66 6.15 6.51 12.28
CA ARG A 66 5.66 7.85 11.90
C ARG A 66 5.63 8.01 10.38
N ASP A 67 6.75 7.73 9.73
CA ASP A 67 6.94 7.96 8.29
C ASP A 67 5.93 7.15 7.47
N VAL A 68 5.77 5.84 7.75
CA VAL A 68 4.83 4.99 7.01
C VAL A 68 3.38 5.34 7.31
N THR A 69 3.07 5.72 8.55
CA THR A 69 1.71 6.11 8.95
C THR A 69 1.30 7.40 8.24
N THR A 70 2.20 8.37 8.16
CA THR A 70 1.97 9.61 7.40
C THR A 70 1.82 9.32 5.91
N ALA A 71 2.70 8.51 5.31
CA ALA A 71 2.63 8.15 3.90
C ALA A 71 1.31 7.43 3.55
N ALA A 72 0.88 6.46 4.37
CA ALA A 72 -0.37 5.73 4.17
C ALA A 72 -1.63 6.62 4.29
N GLY A 73 -1.52 7.77 4.95
CA GLY A 73 -2.59 8.78 5.02
C GLY A 73 -2.85 9.52 3.71
N HIS A 74 -1.97 9.40 2.72
CA HIS A 74 -2.10 10.07 1.43
C HIS A 74 -3.37 9.63 0.69
N ALA A 75 -4.12 10.57 0.11
CA ALA A 75 -5.43 10.30 -0.49
C ALA A 75 -5.39 9.22 -1.58
N VAL A 76 -4.33 9.19 -2.39
CA VAL A 76 -4.11 8.19 -3.47
C VAL A 76 -3.86 6.77 -2.91
N LEU A 77 -3.37 6.64 -1.68
CA LEU A 77 -3.03 5.34 -1.07
C LEU A 77 -4.15 4.79 -0.19
N ARG A 78 -5.35 5.41 -0.20
CA ARG A 78 -6.50 4.87 0.52
C ARG A 78 -7.03 3.62 -0.19
N PHE A 79 -7.05 2.51 0.54
CA PHE A 79 -7.41 1.22 -0.04
C PHE A 79 -8.87 1.13 -0.51
N GLU A 80 -9.85 1.56 0.30
CA GLU A 80 -11.27 1.42 -0.05
C GLU A 80 -11.63 2.10 -1.39
N PRO A 81 -11.27 3.37 -1.65
CA PRO A 81 -11.60 4.01 -2.91
C PRO A 81 -10.96 3.32 -4.13
N ALA A 82 -9.70 2.92 -3.99
CA ALA A 82 -8.95 2.25 -5.05
C ALA A 82 -9.49 0.85 -5.35
N ALA A 83 -9.79 0.08 -4.30
CA ALA A 83 -10.39 -1.25 -4.42
C ALA A 83 -11.78 -1.18 -5.06
N ARG A 84 -12.60 -0.21 -4.66
CA ARG A 84 -13.94 0.00 -5.23
C ARG A 84 -13.88 0.38 -6.71
N ALA A 85 -12.93 1.21 -7.11
CA ALA A 85 -12.72 1.56 -8.52
C ALA A 85 -12.34 0.35 -9.37
N TYR A 86 -11.36 -0.43 -8.92
CA TYR A 86 -10.96 -1.67 -9.60
C TYR A 86 -12.11 -2.69 -9.67
N ALA A 87 -12.85 -2.88 -8.56
CA ALA A 87 -13.95 -3.84 -8.51
C ALA A 87 -15.08 -3.54 -9.50
N ARG A 88 -15.40 -2.25 -9.73
CA ARG A 88 -16.39 -1.86 -10.74
C ARG A 88 -16.02 -2.37 -12.13
N LEU A 89 -14.78 -2.13 -12.56
CA LEU A 89 -14.29 -2.54 -13.87
C LEU A 89 -14.24 -4.08 -14.02
N VAL A 90 -13.90 -4.80 -12.95
CA VAL A 90 -13.89 -6.27 -12.95
C VAL A 90 -15.30 -6.83 -13.11
N VAL A 91 -16.29 -6.27 -12.40
CA VAL A 91 -17.68 -6.75 -12.46
C VAL A 91 -18.35 -6.37 -13.79
N GLU A 92 -18.07 -5.18 -14.31
CA GLU A 92 -18.61 -4.69 -15.59
C GLU A 92 -18.03 -5.46 -16.79
N GLY A 93 -16.74 -5.83 -16.75
CA GLY A 93 -16.09 -6.64 -17.78
C GLY A 93 -16.48 -8.13 -17.80
N CYS A 94 -17.23 -8.61 -16.79
CA CYS A 94 -17.75 -9.98 -16.71
C CYS A 94 -19.18 -10.13 -17.28
N ARG A 95 -19.79 -9.05 -17.77
CA ARG A 95 -21.09 -9.07 -18.46
C ARG A 95 -20.90 -9.17 -19.96
#